data_AF-A0A3B7PZ09-F1
#
_entry.id   AF-A0A3B7PZ09-F1
#
_cell.length_a   1.000
_cell.length_b   1.000
_cell.length_c   1.000
_cell.angle_alpha   90.00
_cell.angle_beta   90.00
_cell.angle_gamma   90.00
#
_symmetry.space_group_name_H-M   'P 1'
#
loop_
_entity.id
_entity.type
_entity.pdbx_description
1 polymer ?
#
loop_
_entity_poly.entity_id
_entity_poly.type
_entity_poly.pdbx_seq_one_letter_code
_entity_poly.pdbx_strand_id
1 'polypeptide(L)'
;MNFSIRLSKPHRWGLYAVWSIVGITGASFAYAQDWQMQEPTEWTVNTLKLHGLSAAVMLLLVGSLLSVHVRLSLHRKRNVASGLMMLSCMLVLIFSGTGLYYSPEDWHENMKWLHIWIGLLCLLLLPAHIFIGYFLRKRTPKKKSKHRDL
;
A
#
# COMPACT_ATOMS: atom_id res chain seq x y z
N MET A 1 23.66 -12.57 7.74
CA MET A 1 23.20 -11.27 7.20
C MET A 1 22.24 -10.62 8.21
N ASN A 2 22.53 -9.40 8.67
CA ASN A 2 21.69 -8.70 9.63
C ASN A 2 20.48 -8.06 8.92
N PHE A 3 19.36 -8.79 8.87
CA PHE A 3 18.10 -8.22 8.38
C PHE A 3 17.54 -7.23 9.41
N SER A 4 17.52 -5.96 9.03
CA SER A 4 16.87 -4.90 9.79
C SER A 4 15.41 -4.78 9.36
N ILE A 5 14.51 -4.45 10.30
CA ILE A 5 13.11 -4.09 9.96
C ILE A 5 13.08 -2.86 9.03
N ARG A 6 14.15 -2.07 9.03
CA ARG A 6 14.26 -0.85 8.22
C ARG A 6 14.52 -1.18 6.76
N LEU A 7 13.65 -0.63 5.93
CA LEU A 7 13.84 -0.56 4.49
C LEU A 7 15.10 0.22 4.14
N SER A 8 15.81 -0.25 3.10
CA SER A 8 16.88 0.53 2.49
C SER A 8 16.31 1.84 1.94
N LYS A 9 17.10 2.91 1.96
CA LYS A 9 16.69 4.22 1.46
C LYS A 9 16.12 4.17 0.02
N PRO A 10 16.76 3.52 -0.97
CA PRO A 10 16.24 3.50 -2.34
C PRO A 10 14.89 2.77 -2.44
N HIS A 11 14.76 1.62 -1.78
CA HIS A 11 13.50 0.86 -1.79
C HIS A 11 12.36 1.67 -1.14
N ARG A 12 12.62 2.34 -0.02
CA ARG A 12 11.61 3.19 0.62
C ARG A 12 11.17 4.36 -0.27
N TRP A 13 12.11 5.02 -0.94
CA TRP A 13 11.77 6.11 -1.87
C TRP A 13 11.01 5.60 -3.09
N GLY A 14 11.39 4.44 -3.64
CA GLY A 14 10.66 3.78 -4.72
C GLY A 14 9.22 3.45 -4.32
N LEU A 15 9.01 2.90 -3.13
CA LEU A 15 7.67 2.66 -2.57
C LEU A 15 6.84 3.94 -2.53
N TYR A 16 7.38 5.03 -1.99
CA TYR A 16 6.64 6.30 -1.90
C TYR A 16 6.35 6.90 -3.27
N ALA A 17 7.30 6.85 -4.20
CA ALA A 17 7.11 7.36 -5.54
C ALA A 17 6.00 6.58 -6.28
N VAL A 18 6.09 5.25 -6.30
CA VAL A 18 5.11 4.40 -6.99
C VAL A 18 3.75 4.48 -6.31
N TRP A 19 3.70 4.51 -4.98
CA TRP A 19 2.45 4.69 -4.23
C TRP A 19 1.76 6.01 -4.57
N SER A 20 2.51 7.11 -4.62
CA SER A 20 1.97 8.42 -5.00
C SER A 20 1.47 8.41 -6.44
N ILE A 21 2.21 7.80 -7.38
CA ILE A 21 1.79 7.70 -8.78
C ILE A 21 0.49 6.91 -8.91
N VAL A 22 0.42 5.70 -8.33
CA VAL A 22 -0.80 4.86 -8.36
C VAL A 22 -1.98 5.60 -7.73
N GLY A 23 -1.77 6.24 -6.58
CA GLY A 23 -2.80 6.97 -5.87
C GLY A 23 -3.33 8.20 -6.64
N ILE A 24 -2.43 9.05 -7.14
CA ILE A 24 -2.81 10.26 -7.88
C ILE A 24 -3.50 9.89 -9.19
N THR A 25 -2.94 8.95 -9.96
CA THR A 25 -3.53 8.52 -11.23
C THR A 25 -4.90 7.86 -11.03
N GLY A 26 -5.05 7.00 -10.03
CA GLY A 26 -6.32 6.35 -9.71
C GLY A 26 -7.39 7.33 -9.26
N ALA A 27 -7.05 8.24 -8.35
CA ALA A 27 -7.99 9.27 -7.88
C ALA A 27 -8.39 10.24 -9.00
N SER A 28 -7.43 10.64 -9.85
CA SER A 28 -7.68 11.52 -11.00
C SER A 28 -8.61 10.87 -12.02
N PHE A 29 -8.36 9.59 -12.32
CA PHE A 29 -9.20 8.83 -13.25
C PHE A 29 -10.62 8.64 -12.70
N ALA A 30 -10.76 8.18 -11.45
CA ALA A 30 -12.06 7.99 -10.82
C ALA A 30 -12.84 9.31 -10.73
N TYR A 31 -12.18 10.41 -10.38
CA TYR A 31 -12.81 11.74 -10.36
C TYR A 31 -13.37 12.12 -11.74
N ALA A 32 -12.58 11.94 -12.80
CA ALA A 32 -12.99 12.28 -14.16
C ALA A 32 -14.13 11.37 -14.67
N GLN A 33 -14.01 10.06 -14.52
CA GLN A 33 -14.96 9.11 -15.10
C GLN A 33 -16.19 8.87 -14.22
N ASP A 34 -16.02 8.67 -12.92
CA ASP A 34 -17.13 8.23 -12.04
C ASP A 34 -17.86 9.40 -11.37
N TRP A 35 -17.16 10.50 -11.06
CA TRP A 35 -17.80 11.67 -10.42
C TRP A 35 -18.18 12.76 -11.41
N GLN A 36 -17.36 13.01 -12.43
CA GLN A 36 -17.65 14.00 -13.47
C GLN A 36 -18.36 13.42 -14.69
N MET A 37 -18.48 12.09 -14.79
CA MET A 37 -19.11 11.40 -15.91
C MET A 37 -18.53 11.84 -17.27
N GLN A 38 -17.22 12.10 -17.31
CA GLN A 38 -16.55 12.52 -18.54
C GLN A 38 -16.37 11.34 -19.48
N GLU A 39 -16.66 11.57 -20.75
CA GLU A 39 -16.31 10.64 -21.82
C GLU A 39 -14.79 10.37 -21.83
N PRO A 40 -14.35 9.14 -22.17
CA PRO A 40 -12.93 8.82 -22.23
C PRO A 40 -12.17 9.75 -23.19
N THR A 41 -11.14 10.41 -22.69
CA THR A 41 -10.21 11.23 -23.47
C THR A 41 -8.84 10.57 -23.54
N GLU A 42 -7.95 11.05 -24.42
CA GLU A 42 -6.57 10.56 -24.44
C GLU A 42 -5.88 10.67 -23.07
N TRP A 43 -6.17 11.74 -22.32
CA TRP A 43 -5.62 11.94 -20.99
C TRP A 43 -6.13 10.91 -19.98
N THR A 44 -7.44 10.62 -19.94
CA THR A 44 -7.98 9.62 -18.99
C THR A 44 -7.46 8.21 -19.34
N VAL A 45 -7.37 7.88 -20.63
CA VAL A 45 -6.82 6.61 -21.10
C VAL A 45 -5.34 6.45 -20.73
N ASN A 46 -4.52 7.48 -20.96
CA ASN A 46 -3.10 7.43 -20.61
C ASN A 46 -2.88 7.40 -19.10
N THR A 47 -3.72 8.10 -18.34
CA THR A 47 -3.73 8.05 -16.86
C THR A 47 -4.03 6.63 -16.36
N LEU A 48 -5.03 5.96 -16.94
CA LEU A 48 -5.37 4.58 -16.58
C LEU A 48 -4.26 3.58 -16.93
N LYS A 49 -3.62 3.74 -18.10
CA LYS A 49 -2.45 2.92 -18.49
C LYS A 49 -1.29 3.09 -17.49
N LEU A 50 -0.98 4.34 -17.13
CA LEU A 50 0.06 4.64 -16.14
C LEU A 50 -0.28 4.07 -14.77
N HIS A 51 -1.56 4.13 -14.37
CA HIS A 51 -2.06 3.54 -13.14
C HIS A 51 -1.81 2.02 -13.13
N GLY A 52 -2.25 1.30 -14.17
CA GLY A 52 -2.09 -0.16 -14.28
C GLY A 52 -0.61 -0.60 -14.27
N LEU A 53 0.25 0.10 -15.02
CA LEU A 53 1.69 -0.20 -15.04
C LEU A 53 2.32 0.04 -13.66
N SER A 54 1.99 1.18 -13.02
CA SER A 54 2.51 1.51 -11.70
C SER A 54 1.99 0.57 -10.61
N ALA A 55 0.75 0.08 -10.75
CA ALA A 55 0.16 -0.91 -9.86
C ALA A 55 0.92 -2.24 -9.95
N ALA A 56 1.30 -2.70 -11.15
CA ALA A 56 2.14 -3.89 -11.31
C ALA A 56 3.50 -3.73 -10.59
N VAL A 57 4.15 -2.56 -10.72
CA VAL A 57 5.38 -2.26 -9.99
C VAL A 57 5.15 -2.24 -8.47
N MET A 58 4.02 -1.68 -8.01
CA MET A 58 3.65 -1.69 -6.60
C MET A 58 3.53 -3.11 -6.05
N LEU A 59 2.96 -4.05 -6.82
CA LEU A 59 2.86 -5.45 -6.39
C LEU A 59 4.23 -6.10 -6.20
N LEU A 60 5.20 -5.82 -7.07
CA LEU A 60 6.57 -6.31 -6.90
C LEU A 60 7.21 -5.75 -5.63
N LEU A 61 7.03 -4.45 -5.38
CA LEU A 61 7.55 -3.80 -4.18
C LEU A 61 6.90 -4.37 -2.91
N VAL A 62 5.57 -4.50 -2.88
CA VAL A 62 4.84 -5.13 -1.75
C VAL A 62 5.26 -6.59 -1.55
N GLY A 63 5.40 -7.36 -2.64
CA GLY A 63 5.93 -8.72 -2.64
C GLY A 63 7.30 -8.81 -1.95
N SER A 64 8.20 -7.87 -2.26
CA SER A 64 9.50 -7.82 -1.62
C SER A 64 9.42 -7.45 -0.12
N LEU A 65 8.45 -6.64 0.30
CA LEU A 65 8.22 -6.30 1.72
C LEU A 65 7.75 -7.49 2.54
N LEU A 66 6.96 -8.39 1.96
CA LEU A 66 6.42 -9.58 2.65
C LEU A 66 7.56 -10.46 3.20
N SER A 67 8.61 -10.69 2.40
CA SER A 67 9.71 -11.59 2.75
C SER A 67 10.56 -11.13 3.94
N VAL A 68 10.78 -9.81 4.07
CA VAL A 68 11.68 -9.23 5.09
C VAL A 68 10.92 -8.42 6.13
N HIS A 69 10.20 -7.37 5.71
CA HIS A 69 9.58 -6.41 6.64
C HIS A 69 8.42 -7.04 7.42
N VAL A 70 7.49 -7.70 6.74
CA VAL A 70 6.32 -8.35 7.35
C VAL A 70 6.76 -9.53 8.22
N ARG A 71 7.62 -10.41 7.68
CA ARG A 71 8.15 -11.56 8.44
C ARG A 71 8.80 -11.12 9.76
N LEU A 72 9.63 -10.08 9.71
CA LEU A 72 10.37 -9.61 10.89
C LEU A 72 9.47 -8.83 11.86
N SER A 73 8.47 -8.10 11.38
CA SER A 73 7.50 -7.39 12.23
C SER A 73 6.61 -8.35 13.01
N LEU A 74 6.16 -9.45 12.36
CA LEU A 74 5.41 -10.54 13.00
C LEU A 74 6.25 -11.24 14.06
N HIS A 75 7.48 -11.62 13.73
CA HIS A 75 8.37 -12.29 14.68
C HIS A 75 8.68 -11.43 15.91
N ARG A 76 8.84 -10.10 15.72
CA ARG A 76 9.07 -9.16 16.82
C ARG A 76 7.79 -8.58 17.42
N LYS A 77 6.60 -9.03 16.99
CA LYS A 77 5.27 -8.54 17.40
C LYS A 77 5.17 -7.01 17.45
N ARG A 78 5.75 -6.33 16.46
CA ARG A 78 5.83 -4.86 16.41
C ARG A 78 5.00 -4.29 15.28
N ASN A 79 4.07 -3.38 15.61
CA ASN A 79 3.19 -2.71 14.64
C ASN A 79 2.42 -3.69 13.74
N VAL A 80 2.06 -4.86 14.28
CA VAL A 80 1.46 -5.97 13.50
C VAL A 80 0.03 -5.63 13.08
N ALA A 81 -0.80 -5.08 13.98
CA ALA A 81 -2.20 -4.80 13.68
C ALA A 81 -2.38 -3.86 12.48
N SER A 82 -1.70 -2.71 12.47
CA SER A 82 -1.76 -1.77 11.35
C SER A 82 -1.14 -2.36 10.07
N GLY A 83 -0.11 -3.21 10.20
CA GLY A 83 0.50 -3.92 9.06
C GLY A 83 -0.43 -4.95 8.44
N LEU A 84 -1.15 -5.73 9.25
CA LEU A 84 -2.15 -6.69 8.76
C LEU A 84 -3.32 -5.97 8.10
N MET A 85 -3.80 -4.87 8.70
CA MET A 85 -4.85 -4.06 8.08
C MET A 85 -4.43 -3.54 6.71
N MET A 86 -3.20 -3.03 6.58
CA MET A 86 -2.64 -2.61 5.29
C MET A 86 -2.58 -3.77 4.29
N LEU A 87 -2.08 -4.95 4.70
CA LEU A 87 -2.00 -6.12 3.83
C LEU A 87 -3.38 -6.60 3.36
N SER A 88 -4.38 -6.59 4.24
CA SER A 88 -5.75 -6.90 3.88
C SER A 88 -6.30 -5.93 2.85
N CYS A 89 -6.09 -4.61 3.01
CA CYS A 89 -6.50 -3.64 2.00
C CYS A 89 -5.77 -3.84 0.67
N MET A 90 -4.46 -4.16 0.69
CA MET A 90 -3.71 -4.47 -0.53
C MET A 90 -4.28 -5.71 -1.25
N LEU A 91 -4.65 -6.75 -0.52
CA LEU A 91 -5.31 -7.93 -1.10
C LEU A 91 -6.64 -7.56 -1.74
N VAL A 92 -7.47 -6.76 -1.07
CA VAL A 92 -8.74 -6.30 -1.63
C VAL A 92 -8.51 -5.48 -2.91
N LEU A 93 -7.49 -4.62 -2.96
CA LEU A 93 -7.12 -3.88 -4.17
C LEU A 93 -6.66 -4.79 -5.31
N ILE A 94 -5.88 -5.84 -5.02
CA ILE A 94 -5.47 -6.84 -6.01
C ILE A 94 -6.68 -7.54 -6.60
N PHE A 95 -7.57 -8.05 -5.74
CA PHE A 95 -8.74 -8.82 -6.19
C PHE A 95 -9.75 -7.95 -6.91
N SER A 96 -10.05 -6.75 -6.40
CA SER A 96 -10.97 -5.82 -7.07
C SER A 96 -10.40 -5.30 -8.40
N GLY A 97 -9.10 -4.97 -8.46
CA GLY A 97 -8.46 -4.52 -9.70
C GLY A 97 -8.39 -5.63 -10.75
N THR A 98 -8.13 -6.87 -10.34
CA THR A 98 -8.22 -8.03 -11.24
C THR A 98 -9.67 -8.28 -11.65
N GLY A 99 -10.61 -8.13 -10.72
CA GLY A 99 -12.05 -8.26 -10.96
C GLY A 99 -12.54 -7.32 -12.06
N LEU A 100 -12.03 -6.09 -12.12
CA LEU A 100 -12.37 -5.15 -13.20
C LEU A 100 -12.07 -5.68 -14.61
N TYR A 101 -11.14 -6.62 -14.78
CA TYR A 101 -10.82 -7.22 -16.07
C TYR A 101 -11.53 -8.55 -16.34
N TYR A 102 -11.89 -9.28 -15.28
CA TYR A 102 -12.29 -10.70 -15.39
C TYR A 102 -13.61 -11.04 -14.71
N SER A 103 -14.25 -10.11 -14.00
CA SER A 103 -15.55 -10.37 -13.36
C SER A 103 -16.68 -10.37 -14.38
N PRO A 104 -17.79 -11.09 -14.11
CA PRO A 104 -19.04 -10.90 -14.84
C PRO A 104 -19.53 -9.45 -14.78
N GLU A 105 -20.33 -9.05 -15.76
CA GLU A 105 -20.87 -7.69 -15.90
C GLU A 105 -21.63 -7.25 -14.63
N ASP A 106 -22.44 -8.13 -14.05
CA ASP A 106 -23.21 -7.89 -12.81
C ASP A 106 -22.33 -7.54 -11.59
N TRP A 107 -21.06 -7.95 -11.60
CA TRP A 107 -20.12 -7.72 -10.51
C TRP A 107 -19.14 -6.58 -10.78
N HIS A 108 -19.06 -6.12 -12.03
CA HIS A 108 -18.07 -5.14 -12.45
C HIS A 108 -18.21 -3.82 -11.67
N GLU A 109 -19.45 -3.32 -11.51
CA GLU A 109 -19.70 -2.09 -10.77
C GLU A 109 -19.32 -2.20 -9.28
N ASN A 110 -19.63 -3.34 -8.64
CA ASN A 110 -19.24 -3.60 -7.26
C ASN A 110 -17.71 -3.63 -7.10
N MET A 111 -17.01 -4.28 -8.04
CA MET A 111 -15.54 -4.32 -8.04
C MET A 111 -14.94 -2.93 -8.23
N LYS A 112 -15.52 -2.11 -9.12
CA LYS A 112 -15.12 -0.72 -9.34
C LYS A 112 -15.21 0.11 -8.07
N TRP A 113 -16.38 0.16 -7.43
CA TRP A 113 -16.56 0.95 -6.21
C TRP A 113 -15.71 0.44 -5.06
N LEU A 114 -15.58 -0.87 -4.90
CA LEU A 114 -14.69 -1.46 -3.91
C LEU A 114 -13.23 -1.04 -4.15
N HIS A 115 -12.76 -1.07 -5.39
CA HIS A 115 -11.41 -0.68 -5.76
C HIS A 115 -11.16 0.81 -5.45
N ILE A 116 -12.08 1.68 -5.86
CA ILE A 116 -11.98 3.14 -5.65
C ILE A 116 -11.93 3.47 -4.15
N TRP A 117 -12.91 3.01 -3.37
CA TRP A 117 -13.00 3.38 -1.96
C TRP A 117 -11.84 2.83 -1.12
N ILE A 118 -11.44 1.58 -1.36
CA ILE A 118 -10.28 1.00 -0.68
C ILE A 118 -8.98 1.67 -1.15
N GLY A 119 -8.91 2.10 -2.41
CA GLY A 119 -7.78 2.84 -2.95
C GLY A 119 -7.59 4.18 -2.25
N LEU A 120 -8.68 4.94 -2.12
CA LEU A 120 -8.70 6.20 -1.38
C LEU A 120 -8.38 6.01 0.11
N LEU A 121 -8.91 4.97 0.74
CA LEU A 121 -8.55 4.61 2.12
C LEU A 121 -7.04 4.32 2.26
N CYS A 122 -6.45 3.61 1.30
CA CYS A 122 -5.02 3.28 1.28
C CYS A 122 -4.11 4.53 1.18
N LEU A 123 -4.60 5.62 0.58
CA LEU A 123 -3.87 6.90 0.53
C LEU A 123 -3.64 7.49 1.93
N LEU A 124 -4.56 7.25 2.86
CA LEU A 124 -4.45 7.73 4.25
C LEU A 124 -3.79 6.67 5.15
N LEU A 125 -4.06 5.40 4.86
CA LEU A 125 -3.63 4.29 5.69
C LEU A 125 -2.10 4.14 5.73
N LEU A 126 -1.39 4.43 4.64
CA LEU A 126 0.07 4.27 4.60
C LEU A 126 0.78 5.30 5.51
N PRO A 127 0.50 6.61 5.40
CA PRO A 127 0.98 7.59 6.39
C PRO A 127 0.64 7.20 7.83
N ALA A 128 -0.60 6.75 8.08
CA ALA A 128 -1.03 6.31 9.40
C ALA A 128 -0.20 5.11 9.92
N HIS A 129 0.03 4.08 9.11
CA HIS A 129 0.86 2.93 9.45
C HIS A 129 2.29 3.34 9.85
N ILE A 130 2.89 4.25 9.08
CA ILE A 130 4.24 4.78 9.33
C ILE A 130 4.27 5.57 10.63
N PHE A 131 3.27 6.44 10.84
CA PHE A 131 3.14 7.25 12.05
C PHE A 131 2.99 6.35 13.29
N ILE A 132 2.05 5.40 13.29
CA ILE A 132 1.87 4.46 14.39
C ILE A 132 3.18 3.70 14.69
N GLY A 133 3.89 3.23 13.66
CA GLY A 133 5.19 2.58 13.80
C GLY A 133 6.25 3.48 14.47
N TYR A 134 6.25 4.77 14.14
CA TYR A 134 7.11 5.77 14.77
C TYR A 134 6.77 5.98 16.26
N PHE A 135 5.48 6.11 16.60
CA PHE A 135 5.04 6.30 17.99
C PHE A 135 5.31 5.07 18.86
N LEU A 136 5.03 3.87 18.36
CA LEU A 136 5.29 2.62 19.10
C LEU A 136 6.78 2.41 19.37
N ARG A 137 7.67 2.89 18.48
CA ARG A 137 9.12 2.84 18.70
C ARG A 137 9.56 3.76 19.84
N LYS A 138 8.99 4.97 19.95
CA LYS A 138 9.34 5.90 21.04
C LYS A 138 8.95 5.37 22.42
N ARG A 139 7.86 4.59 22.51
CA ARG A 139 7.35 4.06 23.79
C ARG A 139 8.12 2.87 24.35
N THR A 140 9.05 2.26 23.60
CA THR A 140 9.80 1.11 24.13
C THR A 140 10.99 1.59 24.96
N PRO A 141 11.04 1.38 26.28
CA PRO A 141 12.15 1.82 27.11
C PRO A 141 13.43 1.11 26.67
N LYS A 142 14.54 1.85 26.59
CA LYS A 142 15.87 1.28 26.36
C LYS A 142 16.18 0.41 27.58
N LYS A 143 16.12 -0.92 27.46
CA LYS A 143 16.53 -1.84 28.53
C LYS A 143 17.99 -1.51 28.84
N LYS A 144 18.27 -0.82 29.97
CA LYS A 144 19.65 -0.59 30.44
C LYS A 144 20.30 -1.96 30.53
N SER A 145 21.34 -2.23 29.73
CA SER A 145 22.17 -3.41 29.94
C SER A 145 22.80 -3.25 31.31
N LYS A 146 22.38 -4.08 32.26
CA LYS A 146 23.06 -4.24 33.53
C LYS A 146 24.46 -4.76 33.20
N HIS A 147 25.47 -3.88 33.24
CA HIS A 147 26.86 -4.29 33.38
C HIS A 147 26.91 -5.25 34.58
N ARG A 148 27.26 -6.51 34.33
CA ARG A 148 27.68 -7.45 35.37
C ARG A 148 29.19 -7.36 35.40
N ASP A 149 29.69 -6.41 36.16
CA ASP A 149 31.04 -6.46 36.70
C ASP A 149 30.89 -7.09 38.09
N LEU A 150 31.08 -8.40 38.17
CA LEU A 150 31.44 -9.18 39.36
C LEU A 150 32.17 -10.43 38.88
#